data_AF-A0A9W6QPH4-F1
#
_entry.id   AF-A0A9W6QPH4-F1
#
_cell.length_a   1.000
_cell.length_b   1.000
_cell.length_c   1.000
_cell.angle_alpha   90.00
_cell.angle_beta   90.00
_cell.angle_gamma   90.00
#
_symmetry.space_group_name_H-M   'P 1'
#
loop_
_entity.id
_entity.type
_entity.pdbx_description
1 polymer ?
#
loop_
_entity_poly.entity_id
_entity_poly.type
_entity_poly.pdbx_seq_one_letter_code
_entity_poly.pdbx_strand_id
1 'polypeptide(L)' 'MADEHSATDPGAALRAQFRGPLPPAVMALPPADALDLADALRAARRRQARHLGEATEESLGQLPRLLRPLVRRAIGL' A
#
# COMPACT_ATOMS: atom_id res chain seq x y z
N MET A 1 23.95 25.61 -0.63
CA MET A 1 24.25 24.16 -0.60
C MET A 1 22.92 23.44 -0.61
N ALA A 2 22.44 23.14 -1.81
CA ALA A 2 21.29 22.27 -2.05
C ALA A 2 21.81 20.84 -2.31
N ASP A 3 20.95 19.86 -2.06
CA ASP A 3 21.06 18.44 -2.40
C ASP A 3 21.98 17.56 -1.51
N GLU A 4 21.38 16.70 -0.67
CA GLU A 4 21.66 15.23 -0.59
C GLU A 4 20.77 14.46 0.42
N HIS A 5 19.96 15.11 1.27
CA HIS A 5 19.17 14.40 2.30
C HIS A 5 17.77 13.92 1.86
N SER A 6 17.30 14.28 0.67
CA SER A 6 15.95 13.92 0.20
C SER A 6 15.84 12.50 -0.38
N ALA A 7 16.95 11.81 -0.63
CA ALA A 7 16.91 10.50 -1.28
C ALA A 7 16.49 9.34 -0.37
N THR A 8 16.70 9.43 0.96
CA THR A 8 16.45 8.29 1.84
C THR A 8 16.22 8.73 3.30
N ASP A 9 15.16 9.48 3.62
CA ASP A 9 14.65 9.49 5.01
C ASP A 9 13.82 8.20 5.20
N PRO A 10 14.32 7.17 5.90
CA PRO A 10 13.59 5.93 6.11
C PRO A 10 12.28 6.18 6.87
N GLY A 11 12.28 7.20 7.73
CA GLY A 11 11.09 7.64 8.46
C GLY A 11 10.02 8.20 7.53
N ALA A 12 10.38 8.96 6.49
CA ALA A 12 9.42 9.47 5.51
C ALA A 12 8.82 8.35 4.66
N ALA A 13 9.65 7.39 4.22
CA ALA A 13 9.21 6.22 3.46
C ALA A 13 8.21 5.34 4.25
N LEU A 14 8.41 5.21 5.56
CA LEU A 14 7.47 4.50 6.44
C LEU A 14 6.21 5.33 6.70
N ARG A 15 6.32 6.64 7.01
CA ARG A 15 5.16 7.54 7.20
C ARG A 15 4.21 7.52 6.01
N ALA A 16 4.72 7.47 4.79
CA ALA A 16 3.88 7.39 3.58
C ALA A 16 2.99 6.14 3.52
N GLN A 17 3.35 5.06 4.23
CA GLN A 17 2.60 3.80 4.22
C GLN A 17 1.67 3.61 5.42
N PHE A 18 1.88 4.37 6.49
CA PHE A 18 1.04 4.34 7.67
C PHE A 18 -0.05 5.42 7.55
N ARG A 19 -1.31 5.01 7.65
CA ARG A 19 -2.47 5.92 7.62
C ARG A 19 -2.68 6.66 8.96
N GLY A 20 -1.62 6.82 9.74
CA GLY A 20 -1.65 7.33 11.11
C GLY A 20 -0.23 7.51 11.66
N PRO A 21 -0.09 7.95 12.93
CA PRO A 21 1.21 8.17 13.53
C PRO A 21 2.01 6.87 13.59
N LEU A 22 3.32 6.97 13.32
CA LEU A 22 4.22 5.81 13.45
C LEU A 22 4.36 5.43 14.92
N PRO A 23 4.27 4.13 15.24
CA PRO A 23 4.60 3.67 16.58
C PRO A 23 6.03 4.06 16.97
N PRO A 24 6.30 4.45 18.22
CA PRO A 24 7.64 4.84 18.67
C PRO A 24 8.71 3.78 18.40
N ALA A 25 8.35 2.50 18.51
CA ALA A 25 9.26 1.38 18.20
C ALA A 25 9.76 1.39 16.75
N VAL A 26 8.92 1.81 15.80
CA VAL A 26 9.28 1.90 14.38
C VAL A 26 10.19 3.11 14.12
N MET A 27 9.98 4.21 14.86
CA MET A 27 10.84 5.39 14.79
C MET A 27 12.23 5.17 15.41
N ALA A 28 12.36 4.19 16.30
CA ALA A 28 13.62 3.82 16.95
C ALA A 28 14.47 2.85 16.12
N LEU A 29 13.97 2.37 14.97
CA LEU A 29 14.71 1.43 14.12
C LEU A 29 15.95 2.09 13.51
N PRO A 30 17.06 1.33 13.38
CA PRO A 30 18.18 1.74 12.55
C PRO A 30 17.74 2.08 11.12
N PRO A 31 18.42 3.02 10.43
CA PRO A 31 18.05 3.43 9.09
C PRO A 31 17.92 2.29 8.08
N ALA A 32 18.82 1.29 8.14
CA ALA A 32 18.78 0.12 7.26
C ALA A 32 17.51 -0.72 7.51
N ASP A 33 17.23 -1.07 8.76
CA ASP A 33 16.05 -1.86 9.14
C ASP A 33 14.74 -1.13 8.80
N ALA A 34 14.72 0.20 8.92
CA ALA A 34 13.57 1.01 8.56
C ALA A 34 13.29 1.00 7.04
N LEU A 35 14.34 0.97 6.21
CA LEU A 35 14.20 0.83 4.75
C LEU A 35 13.72 -0.56 4.37
N ASP A 36 14.31 -1.60 4.95
CA ASP A 36 13.90 -2.98 4.72
C ASP A 36 12.43 -3.19 5.10
N LEU A 37 12.00 -2.63 6.23
CA LEU A 37 10.60 -2.63 6.63
C LEU A 37 9.71 -1.88 5.64
N ALA A 38 10.15 -0.70 5.16
CA ALA A 38 9.39 0.06 4.17
C ALA A 38 9.19 -0.74 2.88
N ASP A 39 10.23 -1.44 2.40
CA ASP A 39 10.14 -2.25 1.19
C ASP A 39 9.29 -3.50 1.38
N ALA A 40 9.40 -4.17 2.53
CA ALA A 40 8.54 -5.29 2.89
C ALA A 40 7.06 -4.87 2.92
N LEU A 41 6.76 -3.70 3.50
CA LEU A 41 5.41 -3.14 3.53
C LEU A 41 4.90 -2.79 2.12
N ARG A 42 5.72 -2.17 1.27
CA ARG A 42 5.36 -1.87 -0.12
C ARG A 42 5.00 -3.15 -0.87
N ALA A 43 5.83 -4.18 -0.73
CA ALA A 43 5.61 -5.48 -1.36
C ALA A 43 4.33 -6.15 -0.85
N ALA A 44 4.07 -6.10 0.46
CA ALA A 44 2.85 -6.64 1.06
C ALA A 44 1.60 -5.92 0.55
N ARG A 45 1.62 -4.59 0.47
CA ARG A 45 0.51 -3.79 -0.08
C ARG A 45 0.22 -4.12 -1.54
N ARG A 46 1.25 -4.30 -2.37
CA ARG A 46 1.08 -4.74 -3.76
C ARG A 46 0.43 -6.12 -3.85
N ARG A 47 0.86 -7.08 -3.03
CA ARG A 47 0.23 -8.42 -2.97
C ARG A 47 -1.22 -8.35 -2.51
N GLN A 48 -1.51 -7.55 -1.49
CA GLN A 48 -2.88 -7.36 -0.99
C GLN A 48 -3.79 -6.75 -2.06
N ALA A 49 -3.32 -5.71 -2.76
CA ALA A 49 -4.09 -5.08 -3.84
C ALA A 49 -4.38 -6.07 -4.97
N ARG A 50 -3.40 -6.90 -5.35
CA ARG A 50 -3.59 -7.94 -6.36
C ARG A 50 -4.63 -8.97 -5.92
N HIS A 51 -4.50 -9.54 -4.71
CA HIS A 51 -5.44 -10.55 -4.22
C HIS A 51 -6.87 -9.98 -4.08
N LEU A 52 -6.99 -8.71 -3.66
CA LEU A 52 -8.29 -8.05 -3.58
C LEU A 52 -8.90 -7.82 -4.97
N GLY A 53 -8.08 -7.43 -5.95
CA GLY A 53 -8.50 -7.31 -7.35
C GLY A 53 -8.98 -8.65 -7.92
N GLU A 54 -8.21 -9.72 -7.72
CA GLU A 54 -8.56 -11.08 -8.16
C GLU A 54 -9.89 -11.55 -7.52
N ALA A 55 -10.03 -11.40 -6.20
CA ALA A 55 -11.26 -11.77 -5.50
C ALA A 55 -12.47 -10.93 -5.95
N THR A 56 -12.25 -9.65 -6.27
CA THR A 56 -13.31 -8.77 -6.77
C THR A 56 -13.76 -9.19 -8.17
N GLU A 57 -12.83 -9.47 -9.08
CA GLU A 57 -13.18 -9.94 -10.44
C GLU A 57 -13.87 -11.30 -10.42
N GLU A 58 -13.43 -12.22 -9.55
CA GLU A 58 -14.12 -13.51 -9.36
C GLU A 58 -15.55 -13.32 -8.85
N SER A 59 -15.74 -12.42 -7.88
CA SER A 59 -17.07 -12.09 -7.36
C SER A 59 -17.98 -11.45 -8.42
N LEU A 60 -17.44 -10.53 -9.24
CA LEU A 60 -18.17 -9.95 -10.37
C LEU A 60 -18.50 -10.99 -11.45
N GLY A 61 -17.66 -12.01 -11.60
CA GLY A 61 -17.89 -13.17 -12.46
C GLY A 61 -19.19 -13.90 -12.14
N GLN A 62 -19.58 -13.95 -10.87
CA GLN A 62 -20.83 -14.56 -10.43
C GLN A 62 -22.07 -13.69 -10.68
N LEU A 63 -21.89 -12.40 -10.96
CA LEU A 63 -23.01 -11.49 -11.23
C LEU A 63 -23.50 -11.58 -12.69
N PRO A 64 -24.82 -11.36 -12.92
CA PRO A 64 -25.37 -11.18 -14.26
C PRO A 64 -24.64 -10.04 -15.00
N ARG A 65 -24.35 -10.26 -16.29
CA ARG A 65 -23.53 -9.35 -17.12
C ARG A 65 -24.04 -7.89 -17.14
N LEU A 66 -25.36 -7.70 -17.01
CA LEU A 66 -26.01 -6.39 -17.00
C LEU A 66 -25.72 -5.58 -15.72
N LEU A 67 -25.49 -6.24 -14.59
CA LEU A 67 -25.27 -5.58 -13.29
C LEU A 67 -23.80 -5.27 -13.02
N ARG A 68 -22.87 -5.99 -13.65
CA ARG A 68 -21.41 -5.80 -13.51
C ARG A 68 -20.94 -4.35 -13.67
N PRO A 69 -21.34 -3.58 -14.70
CA PRO A 69 -20.86 -2.19 -14.85
C PRO A 69 -21.37 -1.27 -13.73
N LEU A 70 -22.57 -1.51 -13.21
CA LEU A 70 -23.13 -0.73 -12.10
C LEU A 70 -22.39 -1.03 -10.79
N VAL A 71 -22.08 -2.30 -10.52
CA VAL A 71 -21.32 -2.70 -9.34
C VAL A 71 -19.88 -2.19 -9.40
N ARG A 72 -19.19 -2.30 -10.55
CA ARG A 72 -17.84 -1.72 -10.73
C ARG A 72 -17.80 -0.24 -10.40
N ARG A 73 -18.78 0.52 -10.89
CA ARG A 73 -18.88 1.96 -10.65
C ARG A 73 -19.15 2.30 -9.17
N ALA A 74 -19.86 1.45 -8.44
CA ALA A 74 -20.14 1.65 -7.01
C ALA A 74 -18.91 1.42 -6.12
N ILE A 75 -18.02 0.49 -6.49
CA ILE A 75 -16.80 0.18 -5.72
C ILE A 75 -15.58 0.99 -6.15
N GLY A 76 -15.72 1.89 -7.12
CA GLY A 76 -14.65 2.77 -7.58
C GLY A 76 -13.58 2.09 -8.43
N LEU A 77 -13.94 0.99 -9.11
CA LEU A 77 -13.13 0.38 -10.18
C LEU A 77 -13.40 1.05 -11.52
#